data_AF-A0A081PW02-F1
#
_entry.id   AF-A0A081PW02-F1
#
_cell.length_a   1.000
_cell.length_b   1.000
_cell.length_c   1.000
_cell.angle_alpha   90.00
_cell.angle_beta   90.00
_cell.angle_gamma   90.00
#
_symmetry.space_group_name_H-M   'P 1'
#
loop_
_entity.id
_entity.type
_entity.pdbx_description
1 polymer ?
#
loop_
_entity_poly.entity_id
_entity_poly.type
_entity_poly.pdbx_seq_one_letter_code
_entity_poly.pdbx_strand_id
1 'polypeptide(L)'
;MVKKKKAEFKVVVKGNFVSDDFKKEIEYHQKASGEMCKDVLEYRNQTLILSGNRTNRIDLEDDFFTVKSNYYRGIVKGLLYIYFTGEILSIDSITFITDEEKDIPFEQRNLFAKEDREHSISTELLDKMFLYNEQGDVLTRILMNIVLAKANKES
;
A
#
# COMPACT_ATOMS: atom_id res chain seq x y z
N MET A 1 34.97 -4.16 -8.18
CA MET A 1 33.59 -3.67 -8.36
C MET A 1 33.13 -3.05 -7.04
N VAL A 2 32.87 -1.74 -7.01
CA VAL A 2 32.28 -1.10 -5.83
C VAL A 2 30.81 -1.55 -5.76
N LYS A 3 30.42 -2.27 -4.70
CA LYS A 3 29.00 -2.59 -4.47
C LYS A 3 28.26 -1.26 -4.29
N LYS A 4 27.38 -0.90 -5.24
CA LYS A 4 26.44 0.21 -5.04
C LYS A 4 25.63 -0.10 -3.76
N LYS A 5 25.69 0.80 -2.76
CA LYS A 5 24.88 0.70 -1.54
C LYS A 5 23.41 0.70 -1.98
N LYS A 6 22.65 -0.31 -1.56
CA LYS A 6 21.20 -0.33 -1.80
C LYS A 6 20.57 0.80 -1.00
N ALA A 7 19.70 1.58 -1.61
CA ALA A 7 18.90 2.58 -0.91
C ALA A 7 17.73 1.86 -0.25
N GLU A 8 17.65 1.89 1.08
CA GLU A 8 16.50 1.39 1.83
C GLU A 8 15.40 2.45 1.81
N PHE A 9 14.15 2.03 1.79
CA PHE A 9 13.02 2.92 2.03
C PHE A 9 11.99 2.29 2.95
N LYS A 10 11.21 3.16 3.60
CA LYS A 10 9.98 2.82 4.31
C LYS A 10 8.91 3.85 4.02
N VAL A 11 7.67 3.41 3.87
CA VAL A 11 6.50 4.26 3.92
C VAL A 11 5.68 3.82 5.12
N VAL A 12 5.47 4.73 6.05
CA VAL A 12 4.80 4.48 7.31
C VAL A 12 3.47 5.24 7.27
N VAL A 13 2.38 4.50 7.40
CA VAL A 13 1.04 5.06 7.52
C VAL A 13 0.55 4.77 8.92
N LYS A 14 0.33 5.82 9.70
CA LYS A 14 -0.25 5.75 11.04
C LYS A 14 -1.68 6.23 11.00
N GLY A 15 -2.51 5.63 11.83
CA GLY A 15 -3.90 6.02 11.94
C GLY A 15 -4.62 5.15 12.95
N ASN A 16 -5.91 5.38 13.08
CA ASN A 16 -6.77 4.53 13.86
C ASN A 16 -7.35 3.44 12.94
N PHE A 17 -6.71 2.27 12.97
CA PHE A 17 -7.04 1.10 12.17
C PHE A 17 -7.45 -0.06 13.07
N VAL A 18 -8.47 -0.81 12.66
CA VAL A 18 -8.94 -2.01 13.37
C VAL A 18 -8.83 -3.20 12.44
N SER A 19 -7.73 -3.95 12.47
CA SER A 19 -7.53 -5.14 11.64
C SER A 19 -6.60 -6.11 12.36
N ASP A 20 -6.57 -7.36 11.92
CA ASP A 20 -5.59 -8.34 12.39
C ASP A 20 -4.20 -8.00 11.82
N ASP A 21 -3.15 -8.27 12.60
CA ASP A 21 -1.77 -8.12 12.13
C ASP A 21 -1.54 -8.97 10.87
N PHE A 22 -0.87 -8.39 9.87
CA PHE A 22 -0.53 -9.12 8.65
C PHE A 22 0.82 -8.71 8.10
N LYS A 23 1.40 -9.64 7.32
CA LYS A 23 2.61 -9.40 6.54
C LYS A 23 2.47 -10.02 5.16
N LYS A 24 2.72 -9.23 4.12
CA LYS A 24 2.60 -9.62 2.71
C LYS A 24 3.84 -9.18 1.95
N GLU A 25 4.28 -10.01 1.00
CA GLU A 25 5.30 -9.61 0.04
C GLU A 25 4.62 -9.07 -1.21
N ILE A 26 5.07 -7.90 -1.68
CA ILE A 26 4.57 -7.27 -2.90
C ILE A 26 5.64 -7.41 -3.96
N GLU A 27 5.35 -8.23 -4.97
CA GLU A 27 6.21 -8.39 -6.13
C GLU A 27 5.98 -7.22 -7.10
N TYR A 28 7.05 -6.57 -7.58
CA TYR A 28 6.92 -5.37 -8.42
C TYR A 28 7.78 -5.37 -9.69
N HIS A 29 8.73 -6.30 -9.81
CA HIS A 29 9.57 -6.42 -11.00
C HIS A 29 10.24 -7.79 -11.03
N GLN A 30 10.37 -8.38 -12.22
CA GLN A 30 11.21 -9.55 -12.43
C GLN A 30 12.51 -9.14 -13.09
N LYS A 31 13.65 -9.47 -12.46
CA LYS A 31 14.97 -9.23 -13.06
C LYS A 31 15.16 -10.13 -14.27
N ALA A 32 16.09 -9.77 -15.16
CA ALA A 32 16.49 -10.63 -16.29
C ALA A 32 17.00 -12.02 -15.84
N SER A 33 17.48 -12.16 -14.59
CA SER A 33 17.87 -13.44 -14.00
C SER A 33 16.68 -14.33 -13.58
N GLY A 34 15.44 -13.85 -13.70
CA GLY A 34 14.22 -14.52 -13.23
C GLY A 34 13.88 -14.26 -11.76
N GLU A 35 14.77 -13.65 -10.99
CA GLU A 35 14.54 -13.30 -9.57
C GLU A 35 13.49 -12.18 -9.45
N MET A 36 12.50 -12.39 -8.59
CA MET A 36 11.49 -11.38 -8.27
C MET A 36 12.01 -10.36 -7.27
N CYS A 37 11.92 -9.08 -7.63
CA CYS A 37 12.07 -7.98 -6.71
C CYS A 37 10.79 -7.82 -5.89
N LYS A 38 10.96 -7.76 -4.56
CA LYS A 38 9.85 -7.71 -3.61
C LYS A 38 10.02 -6.56 -2.63
N ASP A 39 8.91 -5.97 -2.27
CA ASP A 39 8.76 -5.11 -1.09
C ASP A 39 7.96 -5.86 -0.02
N VAL A 40 8.09 -5.44 1.23
CA VAL A 40 7.38 -6.02 2.36
C VAL A 40 6.35 -5.02 2.85
N LEU A 41 5.10 -5.44 2.88
CA LEU A 41 3.99 -4.71 3.49
C LEU A 41 3.60 -5.40 4.79
N GLU A 42 3.64 -4.66 5.89
CA GLU A 42 3.33 -5.16 7.22
C GLU A 42 2.33 -4.23 7.90
N TYR A 43 1.33 -4.79 8.56
CA TYR A 43 0.46 -4.05 9.45
C TYR A 43 0.60 -4.63 10.86
N ARG A 44 0.89 -3.76 11.81
CA ARG A 44 0.97 -4.08 13.24
C ARG A 44 0.80 -2.83 14.07
N ASN A 45 0.23 -2.93 15.26
CA ASN A 45 0.09 -1.81 16.20
C ASN A 45 -0.49 -0.54 15.55
N GLN A 46 -1.58 -0.70 14.77
CA GLN A 46 -2.24 0.40 14.04
C GLN A 46 -1.31 1.17 13.08
N THR A 47 -0.24 0.52 12.63
CA THR A 47 0.74 1.10 11.70
C THR A 47 0.90 0.19 10.50
N LEU A 48 0.62 0.73 9.32
CA LEU A 48 0.92 0.06 8.05
C LEU A 48 2.28 0.53 7.55
N ILE A 49 3.16 -0.42 7.23
CA ILE A 49 4.54 -0.17 6.86
C ILE A 49 4.83 -0.88 5.54
N LEU A 50 5.14 -0.13 4.50
CA LEU A 50 5.76 -0.66 3.28
C LEU A 50 7.26 -0.44 3.36
N SER A 51 8.08 -1.45 3.09
CA SER A 51 9.52 -1.33 3.15
C SER A 51 10.21 -2.15 2.07
N GLY A 52 11.41 -1.73 1.67
CA GLY A 52 12.17 -2.47 0.67
C GLY A 52 13.50 -1.81 0.33
N ASN A 53 14.12 -2.32 -0.73
CA ASN A 53 15.42 -1.86 -1.18
C ASN A 53 15.38 -1.47 -2.66
N ARG A 54 16.13 -0.45 -3.02
CA ARG A 54 16.34 0.00 -4.40
C ARG A 54 17.82 -0.01 -4.75
N THR A 55 18.09 -0.23 -6.03
CA THR A 55 19.46 -0.18 -6.59
C THR A 55 19.92 1.24 -6.89
N ASN A 56 18.97 2.15 -7.11
CA ASN A 56 19.20 3.56 -7.38
C ASN A 56 18.78 4.41 -6.18
N ARG A 57 19.27 5.66 -6.13
CA ARG A 57 18.79 6.67 -5.19
C ARG A 57 17.28 6.90 -5.43
N ILE A 58 16.56 7.16 -4.35
CA ILE A 58 15.13 7.45 -4.35
C ILE A 58 14.98 8.97 -4.24
N ASP A 59 14.16 9.55 -5.11
CA ASP A 59 13.81 10.97 -5.06
C ASP A 59 12.38 11.12 -4.56
N LEU A 60 12.20 11.78 -3.42
CA LEU A 60 10.94 11.81 -2.69
C LEU A 60 9.86 12.63 -3.40
N GLU A 61 10.22 13.69 -4.12
CA GLU A 61 9.24 14.57 -4.77
C GLU A 61 8.65 13.94 -6.03
N ASP A 62 9.49 13.23 -6.79
CA ASP A 62 9.09 12.61 -8.04
C ASP A 62 8.56 11.18 -7.84
N ASP A 63 9.05 10.41 -6.87
CA ASP A 63 8.76 8.97 -6.86
C ASP A 63 7.45 8.58 -6.16
N PHE A 64 6.91 9.38 -5.23
CA PHE A 64 5.69 8.98 -4.49
C PHE A 64 4.41 9.22 -5.27
N PHE A 65 4.25 10.39 -5.88
CA PHE A 65 3.00 10.82 -6.52
C PHE A 65 2.88 10.44 -8.01
N THR A 66 3.87 9.75 -8.57
CA THR A 66 3.76 9.29 -9.97
C THR A 66 2.77 8.14 -10.11
N VAL A 67 2.08 8.10 -11.27
CA VAL A 67 1.15 7.03 -11.67
C VAL A 67 1.81 5.63 -11.65
N LYS A 68 3.15 5.58 -11.71
CA LYS A 68 3.95 4.36 -11.68
C LYS A 68 4.64 4.11 -10.35
N SER A 69 4.30 4.86 -9.29
CA SER A 69 4.89 4.68 -7.98
C SER A 69 4.50 3.32 -7.39
N ASN A 70 5.49 2.44 -7.28
CA ASN A 70 5.32 1.17 -6.57
C ASN A 70 5.03 1.39 -5.08
N TYR A 71 5.48 2.53 -4.52
CA TYR A 71 5.24 2.90 -3.13
C TYR A 71 3.78 3.22 -2.89
N TYR A 72 3.21 4.12 -3.69
CA TYR A 72 1.78 4.47 -3.62
C TYR A 72 0.91 3.23 -3.81
N ARG A 73 1.19 2.42 -4.84
CA ARG A 73 0.44 1.19 -5.10
C ARG A 73 0.52 0.20 -3.93
N GLY A 74 1.70 0.05 -3.32
CA GLY A 74 1.87 -0.83 -2.16
C GLY A 74 1.05 -0.38 -0.96
N ILE A 75 1.04 0.92 -0.66
CA ILE A 75 0.22 1.50 0.41
C ILE A 75 -1.27 1.36 0.09
N VAL A 76 -1.71 1.64 -1.14
CA VAL A 76 -3.11 1.47 -1.55
C VAL A 76 -3.56 0.02 -1.37
N LYS A 77 -2.75 -0.98 -1.77
CA LYS A 77 -3.07 -2.40 -1.55
C LYS A 77 -3.25 -2.71 -0.06
N GLY A 78 -2.39 -2.16 0.81
CA GLY A 78 -2.50 -2.33 2.26
C GLY A 78 -3.75 -1.69 2.86
N LEU A 79 -4.05 -0.46 2.47
CA LEU A 79 -5.26 0.23 2.90
C LEU A 79 -6.52 -0.48 2.40
N LEU A 80 -6.55 -0.96 1.16
CA LEU A 80 -7.66 -1.80 0.67
C LEU A 80 -7.78 -3.09 1.48
N TYR A 81 -6.66 -3.75 1.80
CA TYR A 81 -6.70 -4.96 2.61
C TYR A 81 -7.33 -4.71 3.97
N ILE A 82 -6.83 -3.70 4.71
CA ILE A 82 -7.40 -3.27 5.99
C ILE A 82 -8.87 -2.88 5.83
N TYR A 83 -9.21 -2.16 4.76
CA TYR A 83 -10.59 -1.76 4.48
C TYR A 83 -11.51 -2.97 4.31
N PHE A 84 -11.09 -4.06 3.67
CA PHE A 84 -11.96 -5.21 3.46
C PHE A 84 -11.95 -6.21 4.62
N THR A 85 -10.88 -6.30 5.42
CA THR A 85 -10.78 -7.24 6.54
C THR A 85 -11.09 -6.62 7.91
N GLY A 86 -10.94 -5.30 8.02
CA GLY A 86 -10.91 -4.54 9.27
C GLY A 86 -11.67 -3.23 9.19
N GLU A 87 -11.18 -2.13 9.76
CA GLU A 87 -11.75 -0.78 9.69
C GLU A 87 -10.65 0.27 9.59
N ILE A 88 -10.96 1.37 8.89
CA ILE A 88 -10.10 2.55 8.79
C ILE A 88 -10.90 3.73 9.33
N LEU A 89 -10.60 4.15 10.56
CA LEU A 89 -11.33 5.23 11.24
C LEU A 89 -10.67 6.59 11.04
N SER A 90 -9.33 6.63 10.99
CA SER A 90 -8.54 7.80 10.61
C SER A 90 -7.20 7.38 10.03
N ILE A 91 -6.64 8.20 9.16
CA ILE A 91 -5.22 8.21 8.81
C ILE A 91 -4.65 9.50 9.42
N ASP A 92 -3.73 9.35 10.36
CA ASP A 92 -3.15 10.47 11.09
C ASP A 92 -1.92 11.02 10.35
N SER A 93 -1.12 10.14 9.75
CA SER A 93 0.06 10.54 8.97
C SER A 93 0.47 9.51 7.92
N ILE A 94 1.11 10.01 6.86
CA ILE A 94 1.85 9.21 5.89
C ILE A 94 3.26 9.79 5.83
N THR A 95 4.26 9.00 6.20
CA THR A 95 5.65 9.43 6.27
C THR A 95 6.51 8.54 5.39
N PHE A 96 7.28 9.14 4.49
CA PHE A 96 8.23 8.45 3.62
C PHE A 96 9.64 8.63 4.15
N ILE A 97 10.35 7.52 4.33
CA ILE A 97 11.66 7.47 4.99
C ILE A 97 12.66 6.82 4.03
N THR A 98 13.76 7.51 3.78
CA THR A 98 14.94 7.02 3.05
C THR A 98 16.19 7.33 3.89
N ASP A 99 17.18 8.03 3.32
CA ASP A 99 18.21 8.72 4.10
C ASP A 99 17.62 9.97 4.81
N GLU A 100 16.48 10.45 4.35
CA GLU A 100 15.70 11.57 4.91
C GLU A 100 14.27 11.12 5.21
N GLU A 101 13.62 11.79 6.17
CA GLU A 101 12.22 11.58 6.55
C GLU A 101 11.38 12.75 6.03
N LYS A 102 10.28 12.45 5.33
CA LYS A 102 9.37 13.44 4.76
C LYS A 102 7.93 13.03 4.97
N ASP A 103 7.15 13.95 5.52
CA ASP A 103 5.70 13.80 5.58
C ASP A 103 5.08 14.03 4.19
N ILE A 104 4.17 13.14 3.82
CA ILE A 104 3.45 13.17 2.57
C ILE A 104 2.12 13.89 2.82
N PRO A 105 1.88 15.06 2.21
CA PRO A 105 0.62 15.76 2.38
C PRO A 105 -0.53 14.98 1.73
N PHE A 106 -1.66 14.90 2.42
CA PHE A 106 -2.89 14.32 1.89
C PHE A 106 -4.11 15.02 2.50
N GLU A 107 -5.23 14.96 1.77
CA GLU A 107 -6.54 15.33 2.28
C GLU A 107 -7.32 14.06 2.60
N GLN A 108 -7.68 13.89 3.87
CA GLN A 108 -8.61 12.84 4.25
C GLN A 108 -10.05 13.26 3.91
N ARG A 109 -10.70 12.46 3.06
CA ARG A 109 -12.13 12.56 2.77
C ARG A 109 -12.86 11.38 3.40
N ASN A 110 -14.18 11.48 3.54
CA ASN A 110 -15.09 10.53 4.21
C ASN A 110 -14.54 9.09 4.26
N LEU A 111 -14.29 8.59 5.47
CA LEU A 111 -13.89 7.21 5.71
C LEU A 111 -15.14 6.38 6.01
N PHE A 112 -15.32 5.25 5.33
CA PHE A 112 -16.49 4.38 5.53
C PHE A 112 -16.27 3.45 6.72
N ALA A 113 -17.23 3.41 7.63
CA ALA A 113 -17.27 2.45 8.71
C ALA A 113 -17.56 1.04 8.17
N LYS A 114 -17.30 0.02 8.99
CA LYS A 114 -17.56 -1.39 8.64
C LYS A 114 -19.02 -1.72 8.47
N GLU A 115 -19.89 -1.01 9.19
CA GLU A 115 -21.35 -1.23 9.17
C GLU A 115 -21.96 -0.97 7.79
N ASP A 116 -21.29 -0.18 6.95
CA ASP A 116 -21.77 0.16 5.62
C ASP A 116 -21.40 -0.89 4.54
N ARG A 117 -20.82 -2.04 4.91
CA ARG A 117 -20.33 -3.04 3.93
C ARG A 117 -21.34 -4.15 3.65
N GLU A 118 -22.05 -4.05 2.53
CA GLU A 118 -22.98 -5.09 2.07
C GLU A 118 -22.31 -6.40 1.60
N HIS A 119 -20.99 -6.41 1.35
CA HIS A 119 -20.33 -7.54 0.69
C HIS A 119 -19.06 -7.97 1.43
N SER A 120 -19.01 -9.24 1.84
CA SER A 120 -17.79 -9.86 2.35
C SER A 120 -16.93 -10.35 1.18
N ILE A 121 -15.65 -9.95 1.18
CA ILE A 121 -14.65 -10.42 0.22
C ILE A 121 -13.73 -11.39 0.95
N SER A 122 -13.48 -12.57 0.38
CA SER A 122 -12.60 -13.56 1.02
C SER A 122 -11.16 -13.07 1.06
N THR A 123 -10.45 -13.40 2.15
CA THR A 123 -9.03 -13.10 2.32
C THR A 123 -8.17 -13.74 1.22
N GLU A 124 -8.56 -14.93 0.74
CA GLU A 124 -7.90 -15.59 -0.40
C GLU A 124 -7.97 -14.75 -1.68
N LEU A 125 -9.12 -14.11 -1.95
CA LEU A 125 -9.24 -13.22 -3.10
C LEU A 125 -8.41 -11.95 -2.88
N LEU A 126 -8.49 -11.34 -1.70
CA LEU A 126 -7.70 -10.15 -1.36
C LEU A 126 -6.20 -10.39 -1.48
N ASP A 127 -5.71 -11.57 -1.10
CA ASP A 127 -4.30 -11.95 -1.19
C ASP A 127 -3.78 -11.95 -2.63
N LYS A 128 -4.65 -12.16 -3.62
CA LYS A 128 -4.27 -12.09 -5.05
C LYS A 128 -3.84 -10.68 -5.48
N MET A 129 -4.21 -9.63 -4.74
CA MET A 129 -3.74 -8.26 -5.02
C MET A 129 -2.21 -8.14 -4.95
N PHE A 130 -1.54 -8.97 -4.14
CA PHE A 130 -0.09 -8.84 -3.89
C PHE A 130 0.78 -9.57 -4.92
N LEU A 131 0.18 -10.32 -5.84
CA LEU A 131 0.87 -11.04 -6.90
C LEU A 131 1.33 -10.08 -8.01
N TYR A 132 2.51 -10.34 -8.60
CA TYR A 132 2.98 -9.62 -9.79
C TYR A 132 2.38 -10.20 -11.07
N ASN A 133 1.11 -9.92 -11.29
CA ASN A 133 0.42 -10.27 -12.53
C ASN A 133 -0.71 -9.28 -12.83
N GLU A 134 -1.23 -9.34 -14.06
CA GLU A 134 -2.33 -8.50 -14.51
C GLU A 134 -3.58 -8.66 -13.63
N GLN A 135 -3.84 -9.87 -13.13
CA GLN A 135 -5.00 -10.15 -12.29
C GLN A 135 -4.96 -9.40 -10.96
N GLY A 136 -3.80 -9.32 -10.31
CA GLY A 136 -3.61 -8.56 -9.07
C GLY A 136 -3.84 -7.06 -9.27
N ASP A 137 -3.36 -6.52 -10.38
CA ASP A 137 -3.56 -5.12 -10.74
C ASP A 137 -5.03 -4.81 -11.08
N VAL A 138 -5.69 -5.69 -11.84
CA VAL A 138 -7.13 -5.59 -12.15
C VAL A 138 -7.96 -5.65 -10.88
N LEU A 139 -7.69 -6.61 -9.99
CA LEU A 139 -8.40 -6.73 -8.72
C LEU A 139 -8.23 -5.48 -7.86
N THR A 140 -7.00 -4.96 -7.73
CA THR A 140 -6.73 -3.72 -6.98
C THR A 140 -7.57 -2.56 -7.51
N ARG A 141 -7.68 -2.40 -8.84
CA ARG A 141 -8.50 -1.35 -9.47
C ARG A 141 -10.00 -1.54 -9.23
N ILE A 142 -10.50 -2.77 -9.34
CA ILE A 142 -11.91 -3.08 -9.07
C ILE A 142 -12.26 -2.71 -7.63
N LEU A 143 -11.44 -3.14 -6.67
CA LEU A 143 -11.65 -2.88 -5.25
C LEU A 143 -11.57 -1.38 -4.93
N MET A 144 -10.59 -0.68 -5.50
CA MET A 144 -10.49 0.78 -5.37
C MET A 144 -11.74 1.48 -5.92
N ASN A 145 -12.25 1.06 -7.08
CA ASN A 145 -13.46 1.63 -7.67
C ASN A 145 -14.71 1.35 -6.83
N ILE A 146 -14.80 0.19 -6.19
CA ILE A 146 -15.90 -0.12 -5.24
C ILE A 146 -15.87 0.87 -4.07
N VAL A 147 -14.70 1.11 -3.47
CA VAL A 147 -14.54 2.06 -2.37
C VAL A 147 -14.90 3.48 -2.79
N LEU A 148 -14.39 3.94 -3.95
CA LEU A 148 -14.66 5.29 -4.47
C LEU A 148 -16.13 5.49 -4.85
N ALA A 149 -16.77 4.48 -5.45
CA ALA A 149 -18.19 4.55 -5.81
C ALA A 149 -19.08 4.69 -4.57
N LYS A 150 -18.69 4.08 -3.45
CA LYS A 150 -19.37 4.25 -2.16
C LYS A 150 -19.21 5.68 -1.64
N ALA A 151 -18.00 6.21 -1.70
CA ALA A 151 -17.71 7.59 -1.29
C ALA A 151 -18.55 8.64 -2.01
N ASN A 152 -18.68 8.48 -3.32
CA ASN A 152 -19.42 9.43 -4.14
C ASN A 152 -20.94 9.34 -3.97
N LYS A 153 -21.49 8.26 -3.41
CA LYS A 153 -22.93 8.15 -3.13
C LYS A 153 -23.35 8.88 -1.86
N GLU A 154 -22.41 9.15 -0.97
CA GLU A 154 -22.63 9.77 0.34
C GLU A 154 -22.19 11.25 0.38
N SER A 155 -21.76 11.80 -0.77
CA SER A 155 -21.38 13.21 -0.97
C SER A 155 -22.49 13.98 -1.69
#